data_AF-A0A257KMT4-F1
#
_entry.id   AF-A0A257KMT4-F1
#
_cell.length_a   1.000
_cell.length_b   1.000
_cell.length_c   1.000
_cell.angle_alpha   90.00
_cell.angle_beta   90.00
_cell.angle_gamma   90.00
#
_symmetry.space_group_name_H-M   'P 1'
#
loop_
_entity.id
_entity.type
_entity.pdbx_description
1 polymer ?
#
loop_
_entity_poly.entity_id
_entity_poly.type
_entity_poly.pdbx_seq_one_letter_code
_entity_poly.pdbx_strand_id
1 'polypeptide(L)'
;MAIALALLCASPVFANEIDQMASNLEKSCSNHFRKRPNRPSNDSRKFCRCFAAEFTSTVSLREIDSAAGSVTSEIQEQFERAAENCGRDVAPSVAQAGRAWATQDN
;
A
#
# COMPACT_ATOMS: atom_id res chain seq x y z
N MET A 1 -18.87 8.77 -36.85
CA MET A 1 -18.07 7.85 -36.02
C MET A 1 -18.44 8.11 -34.57
N ALA A 2 -19.07 7.16 -33.89
CA ALA A 2 -19.44 7.29 -32.48
C ALA A 2 -18.66 6.22 -31.70
N ILE A 3 -17.68 6.65 -30.90
CA ILE A 3 -16.94 5.77 -30.00
C ILE A 3 -17.80 5.68 -28.74
N ALA A 4 -18.53 4.56 -28.60
CA ALA A 4 -19.19 4.21 -27.36
C ALA A 4 -18.09 3.92 -26.33
N LEU A 5 -17.93 4.81 -25.35
CA LEU A 5 -17.16 4.52 -24.15
C LEU A 5 -17.87 3.37 -23.42
N ALA A 6 -17.28 2.18 -23.51
CA ALA A 6 -17.65 1.06 -22.67
C ALA A 6 -17.39 1.47 -21.22
N LEU A 7 -18.48 1.67 -20.46
CA LEU A 7 -18.42 1.66 -19.01
C LEU A 7 -17.84 0.31 -18.60
N LEU A 8 -16.61 0.36 -18.10
CA LEU A 8 -15.97 -0.74 -17.39
C LEU A 8 -16.87 -1.10 -16.21
N CYS A 9 -17.59 -2.22 -16.34
CA CYS A 9 -18.23 -2.90 -15.23
C CYS A 9 -17.15 -3.28 -14.21
N ALA A 10 -16.85 -2.38 -13.28
CA ALA A 10 -16.13 -2.68 -12.06
C ALA A 10 -16.88 -3.80 -11.35
N SER A 11 -16.38 -5.02 -11.51
CA SER A 11 -17.00 -6.21 -10.96
C SER A 11 -16.84 -6.14 -9.43
N PRO A 12 -17.90 -6.37 -8.64
CA PRO A 12 -17.84 -6.28 -7.18
C PRO A 12 -16.87 -7.27 -6.53
N VAL A 13 -16.39 -8.27 -7.28
CA VAL A 13 -15.38 -9.24 -6.85
C VAL A 13 -14.01 -8.58 -6.64
N PHE A 14 -13.60 -7.67 -7.53
CA PHE A 14 -12.29 -7.02 -7.47
C PHE A 14 -12.19 -5.99 -6.34
N ALA A 15 -13.29 -5.30 -6.01
CA ALA A 15 -13.29 -4.34 -4.90
C ALA A 15 -12.94 -5.02 -3.57
N ASN A 16 -13.47 -6.22 -3.33
CA ASN A 16 -13.21 -6.98 -2.12
C ASN A 16 -11.75 -7.48 -2.01
N GLU A 17 -11.09 -7.73 -3.13
CA GLU A 17 -9.68 -8.13 -3.19
C GLU A 17 -8.74 -6.95 -2.91
N ILE A 18 -9.05 -5.76 -3.46
CA ILE A 18 -8.32 -4.52 -3.16
C ILE A 18 -8.44 -4.17 -1.68
N ASP A 19 -9.65 -4.25 -1.11
CA ASP A 19 -9.89 -3.99 0.32
C ASP A 19 -9.14 -4.98 1.22
N GLN A 20 -9.10 -6.27 0.84
CA GLN A 20 -8.33 -7.28 1.56
C GLN A 20 -6.82 -7.01 1.49
N MET A 21 -6.32 -6.63 0.31
CA MET A 21 -4.92 -6.26 0.12
C MET A 21 -4.54 -5.04 0.98
N ALA A 22 -5.36 -3.99 0.96
CA ALA A 22 -5.15 -2.80 1.80
C ALA A 22 -5.13 -3.18 3.28
N SER A 23 -6.07 -4.01 3.74
CA SER A 23 -6.11 -4.48 5.13
C SER A 23 -4.87 -5.30 5.51
N ASN A 24 -4.38 -6.15 4.61
CA ASN A 24 -3.20 -6.97 4.85
C ASN A 24 -1.93 -6.12 4.91
N LEU A 25 -1.78 -5.13 4.02
CA LEU A 25 -0.67 -4.18 4.03
C LEU A 25 -0.67 -3.32 5.30
N GLU A 26 -1.82 -2.80 5.70
CA GLU A 26 -1.95 -2.00 6.93
C GLU A 26 -1.54 -2.82 8.16
N LYS A 27 -1.95 -4.10 8.23
CA LYS A 27 -1.56 -5.02 9.31
C LYS A 27 -0.07 -5.33 9.30
N SER A 28 0.50 -5.64 8.14
CA SER A 28 1.93 -5.94 7.99
C SER A 28 2.78 -4.74 8.44
N CYS A 29 2.48 -3.55 7.92
CA CYS A 29 3.11 -2.30 8.32
C CYS A 29 2.95 -2.04 9.83
N SER A 30 1.73 -2.20 10.37
CA SER A 30 1.47 -1.97 11.80
C SER A 30 2.26 -2.93 12.70
N ASN A 31 2.47 -4.17 12.25
CA ASN A 31 3.30 -5.15 12.94
C ASN A 31 4.79 -4.79 12.91
N HIS A 32 5.29 -4.24 11.80
CA HIS A 32 6.66 -3.73 11.71
C HIS A 32 6.94 -2.65 12.78
N PHE A 33 6.01 -1.71 12.97
CA PHE A 33 6.13 -0.67 13.98
C PHE A 33 5.87 -1.14 15.42
N ARG A 34 5.42 -2.39 15.61
CA ARG A 34 5.03 -2.89 16.91
C ARG A 34 6.26 -3.30 17.72
N LYS A 35 6.69 -2.42 18.63
CA LYS A 35 7.67 -2.78 19.66
C LYS A 35 6.97 -3.57 20.77
N ARG A 36 7.10 -4.90 20.82
CA ARG A 36 6.47 -5.70 21.90
C ARG A 36 6.93 -5.20 23.29
N PRO A 37 6.03 -5.12 24.29
CA PRO A 37 4.59 -5.45 24.29
C PRO A 37 3.67 -4.32 23.79
N ASN A 38 4.23 -3.17 23.41
CA ASN A 38 3.51 -1.94 23.10
C ASN A 38 2.76 -2.03 21.76
N ARG A 39 1.71 -1.23 21.64
CA ARG A 39 0.98 -0.99 20.39
C ARG A 39 1.78 0.00 19.52
N PRO A 40 1.63 -0.04 18.18
CA PRO A 40 2.17 1.00 17.31
C PRO A 40 1.66 2.39 17.75
N SER A 41 2.51 3.40 17.58
CA SER A 41 2.16 4.78 17.93
C SER A 41 1.02 5.31 17.05
N ASN A 42 0.48 6.48 17.39
CA ASN A 42 -0.56 7.09 16.56
C ASN A 42 -0.03 7.41 15.14
N ASP A 43 1.19 7.93 15.07
CA ASP A 43 1.88 8.24 13.82
C ASP A 43 2.16 6.98 13.00
N SER A 44 2.58 5.88 13.61
CA SER A 44 2.76 4.61 12.90
C SER A 44 1.46 4.10 12.29
N ARG A 45 0.33 4.18 13.02
CA ARG A 45 -0.99 3.79 12.48
C ARG A 45 -1.42 4.72 11.35
N LYS A 46 -1.20 6.03 11.49
CA LYS A 46 -1.50 7.02 10.45
C LYS A 46 -0.69 6.75 9.19
N PHE A 47 0.61 6.48 9.32
CA PHE A 47 1.49 6.08 8.23
C PHE A 47 0.97 4.82 7.53
N CYS A 48 0.72 3.74 8.27
CA CYS A 48 0.30 2.45 7.69
C CYS A 48 -1.05 2.53 6.98
N ARG A 49 -2.01 3.27 7.54
CA ARG A 49 -3.32 3.47 6.92
C ARG A 49 -3.23 4.30 5.64
N CYS A 50 -2.44 5.38 5.65
CA CYS A 50 -2.17 6.16 4.46
C CYS A 50 -1.47 5.30 3.40
N PHE A 51 -0.42 4.58 3.80
CA PHE A 51 0.38 3.76 2.90
C PHE A 51 -0.46 2.72 2.18
N ALA A 52 -1.28 1.97 2.92
CA ALA A 52 -2.17 0.96 2.35
C ALA A 52 -3.17 1.57 1.36
N ALA A 53 -3.78 2.71 1.71
CA ALA A 53 -4.72 3.40 0.82
C ALA A 53 -4.03 3.93 -0.45
N GLU A 54 -2.88 4.58 -0.30
CA GLU A 54 -2.14 5.16 -1.42
C GLU A 54 -1.68 4.06 -2.40
N PHE A 55 -1.04 3.01 -1.89
CA PHE A 55 -0.54 1.90 -2.71
C PHE A 55 -1.66 1.16 -3.44
N THR A 56 -2.78 0.88 -2.76
CA THR A 56 -3.92 0.19 -3.38
C THR A 56 -4.75 1.07 -4.31
N SER A 57 -4.59 2.39 -4.24
CA SER A 57 -5.19 3.32 -5.20
C SER A 57 -4.39 3.44 -6.50
N THR A 58 -3.08 3.19 -6.46
CA THR A 58 -2.18 3.31 -7.61
C THR A 58 -1.92 1.99 -8.32
N VAL A 59 -1.91 0.86 -7.60
CA VAL A 59 -1.62 -0.45 -8.19
C VAL A 59 -2.90 -1.13 -8.66
N SER A 60 -2.90 -1.65 -9.89
CA SER A 60 -4.00 -2.48 -10.39
C SER A 60 -3.80 -3.93 -9.93
N LEU A 61 -4.85 -4.61 -9.44
CA LEU A 61 -4.79 -6.06 -9.16
C LEU A 61 -4.28 -6.87 -10.36
N ARG A 62 -4.53 -6.38 -11.58
CA ARG A 62 -4.06 -6.99 -12.82
C ARG A 62 -2.55 -6.91 -12.99
N GLU A 63 -1.91 -5.86 -12.48
CA GLU A 63 -0.44 -5.72 -12.47
C GLU A 63 0.18 -6.68 -11.45
N ILE A 64 -0.45 -6.84 -10.27
CA ILE A 64 -0.02 -7.81 -9.25
C ILE A 64 -0.16 -9.25 -9.75
N ASP A 65 -1.30 -9.60 -10.36
CA ASP A 65 -1.52 -10.93 -10.95
C ASP A 65 -0.54 -11.19 -12.11
N SER A 66 -0.27 -10.19 -12.95
CA SER A 66 0.69 -10.31 -14.05
C SER A 66 2.13 -10.51 -13.58
N ALA A 67 2.45 -10.04 -12.37
CA ALA A 67 3.74 -10.22 -11.75
C ALA A 67 3.94 -11.62 -11.13
N ALA A 68 2.91 -12.49 -11.16
CA ALA A 68 2.95 -13.86 -10.64
C ALA A 68 3.49 -13.98 -9.20
N GLY A 69 3.24 -12.96 -8.37
CA GLY A 69 3.73 -12.89 -6.99
C GLY A 69 5.18 -12.42 -6.85
N SER A 70 5.81 -11.91 -7.92
CA SER A 70 7.09 -11.20 -7.85
C SER A 70 6.87 -9.70 -7.67
N VAL A 71 7.75 -9.05 -6.91
CA VAL A 71 7.79 -7.59 -6.80
C VAL A 71 8.58 -7.08 -8.01
N THR A 72 7.90 -6.49 -8.99
CA THR A 72 8.57 -5.85 -10.12
C THR A 72 9.15 -4.49 -9.72
N SER A 73 10.06 -3.94 -10.52
CA SER A 73 10.59 -2.58 -10.33
C SER A 73 9.49 -1.53 -10.24
N GLU A 74 8.43 -1.67 -11.04
CA GLU A 74 7.30 -0.75 -11.05
C GLU A 74 6.50 -0.84 -9.74
N ILE A 75 6.26 -2.06 -9.24
CA ILE A 75 5.59 -2.25 -7.94
C ILE A 75 6.44 -1.66 -6.81
N GLN A 76 7.76 -1.87 -6.84
CA GLN A 76 8.69 -1.30 -5.88
C GLN A 76 8.70 0.24 -5.91
N GLU A 77 8.70 0.85 -7.10
CA GLU A 77 8.59 2.30 -7.26
C GLU A 77 7.27 2.86 -6.68
N GLN A 78 6.14 2.16 -6.87
CA GLN A 78 4.88 2.55 -6.26
C GLN A 78 4.90 2.42 -4.73
N PHE A 79 5.55 1.38 -4.19
CA PHE A 79 5.79 1.20 -2.76
C PHE A 79 6.58 2.39 -2.19
N GLU A 80 7.68 2.76 -2.82
CA GLU A 80 8.54 3.86 -2.37
C GLU A 80 7.81 5.21 -2.43
N ARG A 81 7.08 5.46 -3.51
CA ARG A 81 6.28 6.68 -3.67
C ARG A 81 5.19 6.79 -2.61
N ALA A 82 4.47 5.71 -2.33
CA ALA A 82 3.45 5.68 -1.29
C ALA A 82 4.05 5.96 0.10
N ALA A 83 5.21 5.35 0.40
CA ALA A 83 5.92 5.59 1.66
C ALA A 83 6.44 7.04 1.78
N GLU A 84 6.89 7.65 0.69
CA GLU A 84 7.32 9.05 0.67
C GLU A 84 6.15 10.00 0.94
N ASN A 85 5.02 9.84 0.23
CA ASN A 85 3.83 10.66 0.40
C ASN A 85 3.30 10.57 1.84
N CYS A 86 3.16 9.35 2.36
CA CYS A 86 2.59 9.11 3.69
C CYS A 86 3.55 9.44 4.84
N GLY A 87 4.84 9.63 4.55
CA GLY A 87 5.85 10.07 5.51
C GLY A 87 5.78 11.56 5.88
N ARG A 88 5.04 12.38 5.11
CA ARG A 88 5.01 13.84 5.30
C ARG A 88 4.27 14.30 6.55
N ASP A 89 3.27 13.53 6.98
CA ASP A 89 2.34 13.92 8.04
C ASP A 89 2.52 13.14 9.37
N VAL A 90 3.69 12.56 9.56
CA VAL A 90 4.06 11.73 10.74
C VAL A 90 5.45 12.12 11.25
N ALA A 91 5.80 11.71 12.47
CA ALA A 91 7.14 11.92 13.01
C ALA A 91 8.24 11.44 12.03
N PRO A 92 9.36 12.18 11.87
CA PRO A 92 10.43 11.82 10.95
C PRO A 92 11.01 10.42 11.17
N SER A 93 11.05 9.96 12.43
CA SER A 93 11.49 8.61 12.78
C SER A 93 10.55 7.52 12.29
N VAL A 94 9.24 7.80 12.25
CA VAL A 94 8.22 6.90 11.67
C VAL A 94 8.32 6.91 10.16
N ALA A 95 8.46 8.08 9.54
CA ALA A 95 8.63 8.20 8.09
C ALA A 95 9.88 7.45 7.60
N GLN A 96 11.01 7.58 8.31
CA GLN A 96 12.24 6.87 7.98
C GLN A 96 12.10 5.35 8.12
N ALA A 97 11.54 4.87 9.24
CA ALA A 97 11.33 3.44 9.45
C ALA A 97 10.31 2.85 8.44
N GLY A 98 9.27 3.61 8.09
CA GLY A 98 8.29 3.19 7.08
C GLY A 98 8.89 3.06 5.67
N ARG A 99 9.76 4.01 5.28
CA ARG A 99 10.52 3.90 4.02
C ARG A 99 11.52 2.73 4.02
N ALA A 100 12.17 2.48 5.16
CA ALA A 100 13.06 1.33 5.30
C ALA A 100 12.29 0.01 5.17
N TRP A 101 11.13 -0.10 5.81
CA TRP A 101 10.24 -1.27 5.65
C TRP A 101 9.81 -1.48 4.19
N ALA A 102 9.47 -0.42 3.47
CA ALA A 102 9.08 -0.50 2.06
C ALA A 102 10.24 -0.93 1.12
N THR A 103 11.49 -0.87 1.56
CA THR A 103 12.69 -1.15 0.74
C THR A 103 13.50 -2.36 1.21
N GLN A 104 13.34 -2.83 2.44
CA GLN A 104 14.19 -3.88 3.04
C GLN A 104 13.55 -5.26 3.16
N ASP A 105 12.24 -5.43 2.90
CA ASP A 105 11.53 -6.69 3.18
C ASP A 105 10.33 -6.97 2.23
N ASN A 106 10.50 -6.74 0.92
CA ASN A 106 9.56 -7.21 -0.11
C ASN A 106 10.27 -8.00 -1.20
#